data_AF-A0A348AGP3-F1
#
_entry.id   AF-A0A348AGP3-F1
#
_cell.length_a   1.000
_cell.length_b   1.000
_cell.length_c   1.000
_cell.angle_alpha   90.00
_cell.angle_beta   90.00
_cell.angle_gamma   90.00
#
_symmetry.space_group_name_H-M   'P 1'
#
loop_
_entity.id
_entity.type
_entity.pdbx_description
1 polymer ?
#
loop_
_entity_poly.entity_id
_entity_poly.type
_entity_poly.pdbx_seq_one_letter_code
_entity_poly.pdbx_strand_id
1 'polypeptide(L)' 'MLSSKELLHLEDFLGMEQTCVKTMSFFANSVQDSQCKQLFQQLSQKGQQHMQTMSKHLNAGQSLQ' A
#
# COMPACT_ATOMS: atom_id res chain seq x y z
N MET A 1 -5.04 18.72 12.19
CA MET A 1 -5.07 17.39 12.85
C MET A 1 -6.19 16.58 12.24
N LEU A 2 -5.94 15.30 11.98
CA LEU A 2 -6.97 14.34 11.57
C LEU A 2 -7.81 13.96 12.80
N SER A 3 -9.11 13.76 12.61
CA SER A 3 -9.98 13.17 13.62
C SER A 3 -9.65 11.68 13.83
N SER A 4 -10.07 11.12 14.97
CA SER A 4 -9.87 9.69 15.26
C SER A 4 -10.51 8.78 14.20
N LYS A 5 -11.64 9.19 13.62
CA LYS A 5 -12.32 8.43 12.57
C LYS A 5 -11.51 8.43 11.27
N GLU A 6 -10.95 9.58 10.90
CA GLU A 6 -10.08 9.68 9.73
C GLU A 6 -8.81 8.86 9.92
N LEU A 7 -8.20 8.90 11.12
CA LEU A 7 -7.03 8.09 11.42
C LEU A 7 -7.32 6.59 11.28
N LEU A 8 -8.45 6.11 11.83
CA LEU A 8 -8.86 4.71 11.72
C LEU A 8 -9.04 4.25 10.26
N HIS A 9 -9.70 5.06 9.43
CA HIS A 9 -9.83 4.76 8.00
C HIS A 9 -8.49 4.68 7.28
N LEU A 10 -7.50 5.50 7.68
CA LEU A 10 -6.17 5.48 7.09
C LEU A 10 -5.37 4.25 7.54
N GLU A 11 -5.52 3.81 8.78
CA GLU A 11 -4.94 2.56 9.27
C GLU A 11 -5.51 1.34 8.55
N ASP A 12 -6.83 1.30 8.36
CA ASP A 12 -7.50 0.25 7.57
C ASP A 12 -6.99 0.23 6.12
N PHE A 13 -6.87 1.41 5.51
CA PHE A 13 -6.32 1.55 4.15
C PHE A 13 -4.88 1.03 4.07
N LEU A 14 -4.03 1.35 5.03
CA LEU A 14 -2.66 0.85 5.09
C LEU A 14 -2.59 -0.68 5.23
N GLY A 15 -3.47 -1.28 6.04
CA GLY A 15 -3.59 -2.73 6.18
C GLY A 15 -4.03 -3.40 4.88
N MET A 16 -4.98 -2.79 4.16
CA MET A 16 -5.44 -3.26 2.85
C MET A 16 -4.31 -3.21 1.81
N GLU A 17 -3.58 -2.10 1.71
CA GLU A 17 -2.45 -1.97 0.80
C GLU A 17 -1.33 -2.98 1.11
N GLN A 18 -1.02 -3.20 2.39
CA GLN A 18 -0.04 -4.21 2.78
C GLN A 18 -0.46 -5.62 2.34
N THR A 19 -1.75 -5.94 2.47
CA THR A 19 -2.31 -7.21 2.00
C THR A 19 -2.26 -7.33 0.48
N CYS A 20 -2.58 -6.25 -0.24
CA CYS A 20 -2.47 -6.16 -1.69
C CYS A 20 -1.05 -6.46 -2.17
N VAL A 21 -0.05 -5.77 -1.61
CA VAL A 21 1.38 -5.98 -1.94
C VAL A 21 1.81 -7.42 -1.74
N LYS A 22 1.46 -8.04 -0.60
CA LYS A 22 1.78 -9.45 -0.31
C LYS A 22 1.12 -10.39 -1.32
N THR A 23 -0.15 -10.16 -1.63
CA THR A 23 -0.94 -10.99 -2.53
C THR A 23 -0.42 -10.90 -3.97
N MET A 24 -0.14 -9.70 -4.46
CA MET A 24 0.42 -9.49 -5.79
C MET A 24 1.84 -10.06 -5.89
N SER A 25 2.67 -9.90 -4.85
CA SER A 25 4.00 -10.52 -4.79
C SER A 25 3.92 -12.05 -4.84
N PHE A 26 2.96 -12.64 -4.11
CA PHE A 26 2.72 -14.08 -4.14
C PHE A 26 2.32 -14.56 -5.53
N PHE A 27 1.38 -13.88 -6.19
CA PHE A 27 0.97 -14.24 -7.55
C PHE A 27 2.08 -14.06 -8.57
N ALA A 28 2.85 -12.97 -8.50
CA ALA A 28 4.01 -12.75 -9.35
C ALA A 28 5.03 -13.90 -9.27
N ASN A 29 5.20 -14.50 -8.08
CA ASN A 29 6.10 -15.62 -7.87
C ASN A 29 5.50 -16.98 -8.24
N SER A 30 4.18 -17.08 -8.32
CA SER A 30 3.45 -18.34 -8.55
C SER A 30 3.09 -18.56 -10.03
N VAL A 31 2.90 -17.49 -10.80
CA VAL A 31 2.52 -17.59 -12.21
C VAL A 31 3.75 -17.81 -13.11
N GLN A 32 3.55 -18.60 -14.17
CA GLN A 32 4.58 -18.84 -15.19
C GLN A 32 4.50 -17.84 -16.35
N ASP A 33 3.30 -17.31 -16.62
CA ASP A 33 3.10 -16.31 -17.67
C ASP A 33 3.88 -15.02 -17.37
N SER A 34 4.69 -14.59 -18.33
CA SER A 34 5.60 -13.46 -18.15
C SER A 34 4.88 -12.12 -18.08
N GLN A 35 3.77 -11.95 -18.80
CA GLN A 35 2.99 -10.72 -18.78
C GLN A 35 2.24 -10.57 -17.46
N CYS A 36 1.60 -11.65 -16.98
CA CYS A 36 0.97 -11.69 -15.66
C CYS A 36 1.99 -11.40 -14.56
N LYS A 37 3.19 -12.01 -14.62
CA LYS A 37 4.26 -11.75 -13.66
C LYS A 37 4.64 -10.28 -13.60
N GLN A 38 4.87 -9.65 -14.76
CA GLN A 38 5.17 -8.21 -14.83
C GLN A 38 4.03 -7.36 -14.29
N LEU A 39 2.79 -7.67 -14.63
CA LEU A 39 1.62 -6.94 -14.13
C LEU A 39 1.52 -7.01 -12.60
N PHE A 40 1.66 -8.20 -12.02
CA PHE A 40 1.62 -8.35 -10.56
C PHE A 40 2.78 -7.65 -9.86
N GLN A 41 3.98 -7.65 -10.46
CA GLN A 41 5.11 -6.86 -9.95
C GLN A 41 4.83 -5.36 -9.96
N GLN A 42 4.24 -4.84 -11.05
CA GLN A 42 3.85 -3.43 -11.15
C GLN A 42 2.79 -3.06 -10.11
N LEU A 43 1.76 -3.91 -9.92
CA LEU A 43 0.72 -3.69 -8.92
C LEU A 43 1.29 -3.69 -7.49
N SER A 44 2.21 -4.62 -7.19
CA SER A 44 2.92 -4.66 -5.91
C SER A 44 3.74 -3.39 -5.68
N GLN A 45 4.49 -2.92 -6.67
CA GLN A 45 5.25 -1.66 -6.56
C GLN A 45 4.34 -0.45 -6.34
N LYS A 46 3.19 -0.40 -7.03
CA LYS A 46 2.22 0.67 -6.86
C LYS A 46 1.63 0.69 -5.44
N GLY A 47 1.27 -0.46 -4.88
CA GLY A 47 0.79 -0.55 -3.49
C GLY A 47 1.85 -0.08 -2.48
N GLN A 48 3.13 -0.42 -2.71
CA GLN A 48 4.22 0.11 -1.88
C GLN A 48 4.34 1.64 -1.97
N GLN A 49 4.18 2.23 -3.16
CA GLN A 49 4.16 3.69 -3.33
C GLN A 49 2.98 4.35 -2.62
N HIS A 50 1.79 3.74 -2.66
CA HIS A 50 0.62 4.23 -1.92
C HIS A 50 0.89 4.27 -0.41
N MET A 51 1.45 3.18 0.14
CA MET A 51 1.82 3.11 1.57
C MET A 51 2.84 4.19 1.96
N GLN A 52 3.88 4.37 1.16
CA GLN A 52 4.91 5.39 1.42
C GLN A 52 4.32 6.80 1.37
N THR A 53 3.46 7.08 0.39
CA THR A 53 2.78 8.37 0.25
C THR A 53 1.90 8.63 1.46
N MET A 54 1.10 7.65 1.87
CA MET A 54 0.22 7.76 3.04
C MET A 54 1.03 7.97 4.33
N SER A 55 2.11 7.21 4.52
CA SER A 55 2.98 7.36 5.68
C SER A 55 3.62 8.75 5.76
N LYS A 56 4.02 9.32 4.62
CA LYS A 56 4.53 10.70 4.56
C LYS A 56 3.47 11.71 4.96
N HIS A 57 2.22 11.56 4.50
CA HIS A 57 1.13 12.45 4.86
C HIS A 57 0.75 12.35 6.34
N LEU A 58 0.74 11.14 6.91
CA LEU A 58 0.50 10.93 8.34
C LEU A 58 1.59 11.58 9.21
N ASN A 59 2.87 11.35 8.86
CA ASN A 59 3.99 11.95 9.58
C ASN A 59 4.01 13.48 9.44
N ALA A 60 3.72 14.00 8.24
CA ALA A 60 3.63 15.45 8.01
C ALA A 60 2.48 16.09 8.82
N GLY A 61 1.35 15.39 8.91
CA GLY A 61 0.19 15.80 9.72
C GLY A 61 0.44 15.75 11.23
N GLN A 62 1.38 14.90 11.70
CA GLN A 62 1.86 14.88 13.08
C GLN A 62 2.91 15.96 13.36
N SER A 63 3.78 16.29 12.40
CA SER A 63 4.82 17.32 12.55
C SER A 63 4.33 18.77 12.50
N LEU A 64 3.07 19.01 12.11
CA LEU A 64 2.42 20.32 12.17
C LEU A 64 1.80 20.63 13.55
N GLN A 65 2.27 19.96 14.62
CA GLN A 65 1.94 20.26 16.01
C GLN A 65 2.80 21.39 16.57
#